data_AF-A0AA39NKY4-F1
#
_entry.id   AF-A0AA39NKY4-F1
#
_cell.length_a   1.000
_cell.length_b   1.000
_cell.length_c   1.000
_cell.angle_alpha   90.00
_cell.angle_beta   90.00
_cell.angle_gamma   90.00
#
_symmetry.space_group_name_H-M   'P 1'
#
loop_
_entity.id
_entity.type
_entity.pdbx_description
1 polymer ?
#
loop_
_entity_poly.entity_id
_entity_poly.type
_entity_poly.pdbx_seq_one_letter_code
_entity_poly.pdbx_strand_id
1 'polypeptide(L)'
;MLNKQYWGLPSMLTEQQWLYGCKGNVVTVEEELREAQCLDALDTIRGVSCTIHDSYTFCDRNMQGQAQMTHAATFLAGLKMKLEAEAMKYPVTRGALLSLQGPGPWEDHLKVLQASNIETMDSTVLDPGLT
;
A
#
# COMPACT_ATOMS: atom_id res chain seq x y z
N MET A 1 2.59 0.14 -21.96
CA MET A 1 2.97 0.90 -20.75
C MET A 1 2.28 2.25 -20.81
N LEU A 2 1.13 2.40 -20.15
CA LEU A 2 0.42 3.68 -20.13
C LEU A 2 1.14 4.59 -19.12
N ASN A 3 1.89 5.56 -19.65
CA ASN A 3 2.35 6.72 -18.91
C ASN A 3 1.11 7.38 -18.30
N LYS A 4 0.90 7.20 -16.99
CA LYS A 4 -0.11 7.97 -16.26
C LYS A 4 0.42 9.40 -16.22
N GLN A 5 -0.02 10.20 -17.18
CA GLN A 5 0.33 11.59 -17.35
C GLN A 5 -0.22 12.38 -16.15
N TYR A 6 0.59 12.60 -15.10
CA TYR A 6 0.28 13.49 -13.99
C TYR A 6 0.46 14.94 -14.44
N TRP A 7 -0.54 15.47 -15.15
CA TRP A 7 -0.55 16.88 -15.54
C TRP A 7 -0.92 17.74 -14.31
N GLY A 8 0.09 18.15 -13.52
CA GLY A 8 0.02 19.33 -12.64
C GLY A 8 -0.67 19.17 -11.28
N LEU A 9 -0.32 18.16 -10.48
CA LEU A 9 -0.72 18.13 -9.07
C LEU A 9 0.19 19.05 -8.23
N PRO A 10 -0.36 19.87 -7.31
CA PRO A 10 0.41 20.71 -6.40
C PRO A 10 1.60 20.02 -5.72
N SER A 11 1.50 18.74 -5.32
CA SER A 11 2.59 18.03 -4.64
C SER A 11 3.87 17.86 -5.46
N MET A 12 3.80 18.12 -6.78
CA MET A 12 4.92 18.02 -7.72
C MET A 12 5.46 19.40 -8.14
N LEU A 13 4.87 20.47 -7.60
CA LEU A 13 5.17 21.85 -7.93
C LEU A 13 5.86 22.54 -6.74
N THR A 14 6.61 23.60 -7.02
CA THR A 14 7.17 24.45 -5.97
C THR A 14 6.11 25.42 -5.43
N GLU A 15 6.29 25.91 -4.20
CA GLU A 15 5.40 26.91 -3.59
C GLU A 15 5.19 28.15 -4.49
N GLN A 16 6.24 28.57 -5.21
CA GLN A 16 6.13 29.68 -6.17
C GLN A 16 5.20 29.34 -7.34
N GLN A 17 5.21 28.11 -7.83
CA GLN A 17 4.32 27.65 -8.90
C GLN A 17 2.87 27.53 -8.43
N TRP A 18 2.63 27.24 -7.14
CA TRP A 18 1.29 27.23 -6.57
C TRP A 18 0.62 28.60 -6.69
N LEU A 19 1.34 29.68 -6.42
CA LEU A 19 0.80 31.05 -6.49
C LEU A 19 0.34 31.45 -7.89
N TYR A 20 0.99 30.94 -8.94
CA TYR A 20 0.64 31.28 -10.33
C TYR A 20 -0.34 30.28 -10.96
N GLY A 21 -0.27 29.01 -10.59
CA GLY A 21 -0.99 27.92 -11.25
C GLY A 21 -2.17 27.33 -10.45
N CYS A 22 -2.08 27.31 -9.13
CA CYS A 22 -3.08 26.69 -8.26
C CYS A 22 -4.07 27.76 -7.79
N LYS A 23 -5.25 27.83 -8.42
CA LYS A 23 -6.33 28.72 -8.00
C LYS A 23 -7.19 28.07 -6.93
N GLY A 24 -7.60 28.84 -5.92
CA GLY A 24 -8.53 28.40 -4.89
C GLY A 24 -7.91 27.44 -3.88
N ASN A 25 -8.71 26.50 -3.36
CA ASN A 25 -8.34 25.54 -2.33
C ASN A 25 -7.74 24.23 -2.88
N VAL A 26 -7.20 24.23 -4.10
CA VAL A 26 -6.71 23.00 -4.77
C VAL A 26 -5.58 22.32 -3.98
N VAL A 27 -4.70 23.11 -3.35
CA VAL A 27 -3.62 22.59 -2.49
C VAL A 27 -4.22 21.83 -1.30
N THR A 28 -5.18 22.44 -0.59
CA THR A 28 -5.89 21.83 0.54
C THR A 28 -6.66 20.58 0.15
N VAL A 29 -7.34 20.60 -1.00
CA VAL A 29 -8.05 19.40 -1.51
C VAL A 29 -7.08 18.28 -1.84
N GLU A 30 -5.89 18.60 -2.37
CA GLU A 30 -4.87 17.58 -2.60
C GLU A 30 -4.31 17.04 -1.27
N GLU A 31 -4.06 17.89 -0.27
CA GLU A 31 -3.61 17.46 1.07
C GLU A 31 -4.57 16.43 1.66
N GLU A 32 -5.87 16.74 1.72
CA GLU A 32 -6.91 15.84 2.20
C GLU A 32 -6.95 14.54 1.38
N LEU A 33 -6.81 14.64 0.05
CA LEU A 33 -6.74 13.47 -0.82
C LEU A 33 -5.51 12.60 -0.53
N ARG A 34 -4.34 13.18 -0.28
CA ARG A 34 -3.11 12.43 0.03
C ARG A 34 -3.22 11.76 1.39
N GLU A 35 -3.78 12.43 2.38
CA GLU A 35 -4.04 11.85 3.69
C GLU A 35 -4.99 10.64 3.58
N ALA A 36 -6.12 10.80 2.88
CA ALA A 36 -7.05 9.70 2.63
C ALA A 36 -6.39 8.53 1.90
N GLN A 37 -5.57 8.80 0.88
CA GLN A 37 -4.82 7.76 0.16
C GLN A 37 -3.83 7.00 1.05
N CYS A 38 -3.20 7.69 2.01
CA CYS A 38 -2.30 7.05 2.97
C CYS A 38 -3.07 6.12 3.91
N LEU A 39 -4.19 6.59 4.45
CA LEU A 39 -5.07 5.80 5.33
C LEU A 39 -5.63 4.58 4.61
N ASP A 40 -6.17 4.75 3.41
CA ASP A 40 -6.70 3.65 2.58
C ASP A 40 -5.63 2.59 2.27
N ALA A 41 -4.40 3.02 1.98
CA ALA A 41 -3.29 2.11 1.72
C ALA A 41 -2.94 1.31 2.98
N LEU A 42 -2.85 1.96 4.15
CA LEU A 42 -2.58 1.29 5.43
C LEU A 42 -3.68 0.31 5.84
N ASP A 43 -4.94 0.70 5.68
CA ASP A 43 -6.08 -0.19 5.96
C ASP A 43 -6.10 -1.40 5.02
N THR A 44 -5.78 -1.19 3.74
CA THR A 44 -5.66 -2.28 2.77
C THR A 44 -4.51 -3.22 3.12
N ILE A 45 -3.33 -2.67 3.48
CA ILE A 45 -2.18 -3.45 3.94
C ILE A 45 -2.59 -4.32 5.12
N ARG A 46 -3.20 -3.72 6.14
CA ARG A 46 -3.64 -4.44 7.34
C ARG A 46 -4.64 -5.55 7.01
N GLY A 47 -5.69 -5.23 6.24
CA GLY A 47 -6.72 -6.19 5.88
C GLY A 47 -6.18 -7.36 5.05
N VAL A 48 -5.29 -7.08 4.10
CA VAL A 48 -4.65 -8.13 3.28
C VAL A 48 -3.70 -8.98 4.13
N SER A 49 -2.89 -8.39 5.01
CA SER A 49 -2.03 -9.15 5.93
C SER A 49 -2.83 -10.08 6.84
N CYS A 50 -3.95 -9.60 7.42
CA CYS A 50 -4.87 -10.45 8.19
C CYS A 50 -5.43 -11.59 7.34
N THR A 51 -5.89 -11.29 6.12
CA THR A 51 -6.44 -12.31 5.21
C THR A 51 -5.41 -13.38 4.85
N ILE A 52 -4.15 -12.98 4.62
CA ILE A 52 -3.06 -13.92 4.34
C ILE A 52 -2.82 -14.82 5.55
N HIS A 53 -2.74 -14.25 6.76
CA HIS A 53 -2.55 -15.01 8.00
C HIS A 53 -3.67 -16.03 8.23
N ASP A 54 -4.93 -15.61 8.07
CA ASP A 54 -6.10 -16.48 8.22
C ASP A 54 -6.11 -17.58 7.15
N SER A 55 -5.73 -17.24 5.92
CA SER A 55 -5.62 -18.18 4.81
C SER A 55 -4.57 -19.26 5.09
N TYR A 56 -3.38 -18.88 5.59
CA TYR A 56 -2.36 -19.85 6.01
C TYR A 56 -2.87 -20.77 7.11
N THR A 57 -3.48 -20.21 8.15
CA THR A 57 -4.06 -20.97 9.28
C THR A 57 -5.15 -21.92 8.80
N PHE A 58 -5.96 -21.50 7.84
CA PHE A 58 -6.99 -22.34 7.25
C PHE A 58 -6.40 -23.48 6.40
N CYS A 59 -5.42 -23.18 5.53
CA CYS A 59 -4.78 -24.17 4.66
C CYS A 59 -4.09 -25.26 5.48
N ASP A 60 -3.31 -24.86 6.49
CA ASP A 60 -2.58 -25.76 7.39
C ASP A 60 -3.50 -26.78 8.09
N ARG A 61 -4.71 -26.35 8.47
CA ARG A 61 -5.67 -27.19 9.22
C ARG A 61 -6.58 -28.03 8.34
N ASN A 62 -6.90 -27.58 7.12
CA ASN A 62 -8.05 -28.12 6.36
C ASN A 62 -7.71 -28.64 4.98
N MET A 63 -6.62 -28.22 4.35
CA MET A 63 -6.34 -28.62 2.97
C MET A 63 -5.60 -29.95 2.90
N GLN A 64 -6.14 -30.87 2.11
CA GLN A 64 -5.54 -32.17 1.83
C GLN A 64 -5.50 -32.37 0.31
N GLY A 65 -4.34 -32.72 -0.21
CA GLY A 65 -4.14 -33.01 -1.64
C GLY A 65 -3.66 -31.82 -2.47
N GLN A 66 -2.91 -32.15 -3.53
CA GLN A 66 -2.09 -31.21 -4.30
C GLN A 66 -2.90 -30.15 -5.07
N ALA A 67 -4.05 -30.50 -5.65
CA ALA A 67 -4.84 -29.56 -6.45
C ALA A 67 -5.39 -28.39 -5.62
N GLN A 68 -5.88 -28.65 -4.40
CA GLN A 68 -6.39 -27.61 -3.50
C GLN A 68 -5.26 -26.68 -3.03
N MET A 69 -4.08 -27.25 -2.78
CA MET A 69 -2.87 -26.49 -2.42
C MET A 69 -2.44 -25.53 -3.52
N THR A 70 -2.51 -25.94 -4.79
CA THR A 70 -2.18 -25.06 -5.93
C THR A 70 -3.15 -23.88 -6.04
N HIS A 71 -4.45 -24.10 -5.89
CA HIS A 71 -5.44 -23.01 -5.88
C HIS A 71 -5.23 -22.05 -4.71
N ALA A 72 -4.91 -22.57 -3.51
CA ALA A 72 -4.60 -21.74 -2.35
C ALA A 72 -3.32 -20.92 -2.53
N ALA A 73 -2.26 -21.54 -3.06
CA ALA A 73 -1.00 -20.88 -3.35
C ALA A 73 -1.18 -19.74 -4.38
N THR A 74 -1.93 -19.97 -5.45
CA THR A 74 -2.23 -18.93 -6.45
C THR A 74 -3.05 -17.78 -5.88
N PHE A 75 -4.05 -18.06 -5.04
CA PHE A 75 -4.82 -17.03 -4.33
C PHE A 75 -3.93 -16.19 -3.41
N LEU A 76 -3.08 -16.85 -2.60
CA LEU A 76 -2.14 -16.19 -1.71
C LEU A 76 -1.09 -15.36 -2.45
N ALA A 77 -0.60 -15.84 -3.60
CA ALA A 77 0.29 -15.06 -4.46
C ALA A 77 -0.38 -13.76 -4.93
N GLY A 78 -1.66 -13.81 -5.32
CA GLY A 78 -2.43 -12.62 -5.67
C GLY A 78 -2.58 -11.62 -4.51
N LEU A 79 -2.81 -12.12 -3.29
CA LEU A 79 -2.84 -11.28 -2.09
C LEU A 79 -1.49 -10.64 -1.78
N LYS A 80 -0.39 -11.40 -1.90
CA LYS A 80 0.98 -10.88 -1.72
C LYS A 80 1.29 -9.77 -2.73
N MET A 81 0.96 -9.97 -4.01
CA MET A 81 1.14 -8.92 -5.03
C MET A 81 0.32 -7.66 -4.71
N LYS A 82 -0.90 -7.80 -4.20
CA LYS A 82 -1.73 -6.66 -3.77
C LYS A 82 -1.09 -5.93 -2.58
N LEU A 83 -0.58 -6.68 -1.60
CA LEU A 83 0.11 -6.14 -0.43
C LEU A 83 1.34 -5.32 -0.85
N GLU A 84 2.17 -5.87 -1.74
CA GLU A 84 3.35 -5.20 -2.29
C GLU A 84 2.98 -3.92 -3.06
N ALA A 85 1.91 -3.96 -3.86
CA ALA A 85 1.46 -2.80 -4.61
C ALA A 85 1.05 -1.63 -3.69
N GLU A 86 0.29 -1.91 -2.61
CA GLU A 86 -0.09 -0.87 -1.64
C GLU A 86 1.10 -0.43 -0.79
N ALA A 87 2.00 -1.35 -0.43
CA ALA A 87 3.25 -1.03 0.26
C ALA A 87 4.17 -0.10 -0.55
N MET A 88 4.15 -0.20 -1.88
CA MET A 88 4.85 0.75 -2.77
C MET A 88 4.10 2.08 -2.93
N LYS A 89 2.77 2.07 -2.89
CA LYS A 89 1.93 3.26 -3.05
C LYS A 89 1.96 4.17 -1.82
N TYR A 90 1.98 3.60 -0.62
CA TYR A 90 2.02 4.34 0.64
C TYR A 90 3.19 5.35 0.74
N PRO A 91 4.48 4.98 0.53
CA PRO A 91 5.58 5.94 0.65
C PRO A 91 5.51 7.07 -0.39
N VAL A 92 4.99 6.79 -1.61
CA VAL A 92 4.81 7.80 -2.66
C VAL A 92 3.75 8.82 -2.25
N THR A 93 2.62 8.34 -1.72
CA THR A 93 1.51 9.22 -1.28
C THR A 93 1.87 10.00 -0.02
N ARG A 94 2.57 9.37 0.93
CA ARG A 94 3.14 10.05 2.11
C ARG A 94 4.17 11.11 1.72
N GLY A 95 5.03 10.82 0.74
CA GLY A 95 5.99 11.79 0.22
C GLY A 95 5.33 13.02 -0.39
N ALA A 96 4.24 12.80 -1.14
CA ALA A 96 3.43 13.90 -1.68
C ALA A 96 2.77 14.73 -0.56
N LEU A 97 2.23 14.10 0.47
CA LEU A 97 1.68 14.79 1.64
C LEU A 97 2.75 15.64 2.36
N LEU A 98 3.95 15.08 2.52
CA LEU A 98 5.09 15.79 3.11
C LEU A 98 5.52 17.00 2.29
N SER A 99 5.46 16.92 0.96
CA SER A 99 5.75 18.06 0.08
C SER A 99 4.71 19.18 0.16
N LEU A 100 3.46 18.86 0.50
CA LEU A 100 2.37 19.84 0.62
C LEU A 100 2.34 20.50 1.99
N GLN A 101 2.23 19.69 3.04
CA GLN A 101 2.00 20.15 4.42
C GLN A 101 3.31 20.44 5.17
N GLY A 102 4.43 19.89 4.70
CA GLY A 102 5.68 19.87 5.46
C GLY A 102 5.62 18.93 6.68
N PRO A 103 6.70 18.88 7.47
CA PRO A 103 6.75 18.05 8.67
C PRO A 103 5.79 18.58 9.74
N GLY A 104 5.08 17.69 10.42
CA GLY A 104 4.08 18.08 11.41
C GLY A 104 3.47 16.93 12.22
N PRO A 105 2.46 17.23 13.07
CA PRO A 105 1.83 16.25 13.96
C PRO A 105 1.20 15.05 13.25
N TRP A 106 0.85 15.20 11.97
CA TRP A 106 0.28 14.13 11.15
C TRP A 106 1.25 12.95 10.96
N GLU A 107 2.57 13.18 11.09
CA GLU A 107 3.57 12.12 10.99
C GLU A 107 3.48 11.08 12.12
N ASP A 108 2.89 11.45 13.26
CA ASP A 108 2.67 10.53 14.39
C ASP A 108 1.64 9.44 14.03
N HIS A 109 0.67 9.78 13.18
CA HIS A 109 -0.37 8.87 12.72
C HIS A 109 0.03 8.16 11.42
N LEU A 110 0.72 8.86 10.51
CA LEU A 110 1.21 8.34 9.23
C LEU A 110 2.72 8.16 9.26
N LYS A 111 3.17 7.11 9.96
CA LYS A 111 4.61 6.80 10.13
C LYS A 111 5.22 6.20 8.87
N VAL A 112 6.54 6.29 8.74
CA VAL A 112 7.29 5.58 7.69
C VAL A 112 7.06 4.07 7.86
N LEU A 113 6.57 3.43 6.81
CA LEU A 113 6.33 2.00 6.78
C LEU A 113 7.65 1.25 6.62
N GLN A 114 8.07 0.51 7.63
CA GLN A 114 9.26 -0.35 7.55
C GLN A 114 8.88 -1.71 6.97
N ALA A 115 9.81 -2.36 6.27
CA ALA A 115 9.60 -3.71 5.75
C ALA A 115 9.21 -4.70 6.87
N SER A 116 9.78 -4.54 8.07
CA SER A 116 9.44 -5.32 9.26
C SER A 116 8.00 -5.14 9.75
N ASN A 117 7.34 -4.02 9.41
CA ASN A 117 5.92 -3.82 9.75
C ASN A 117 4.98 -4.60 8.81
N ILE A 118 5.48 -5.03 7.66
CA ILE A 118 4.72 -5.76 6.63
C ILE A 118 4.99 -7.27 6.72
N GLU A 119 5.80 -7.71 7.71
CA GLU A 119 6.19 -9.12 7.86
C GLU A 119 4.97 -10.03 7.82
N THR A 120 4.82 -10.66 6.67
CA THR A 120 3.83 -11.67 6.39
C THR A 120 4.55 -12.98 6.64
N MET A 121 4.02 -13.80 7.55
CA MET A 121 4.62 -15.09 7.91
C MET A 121 5.07 -15.83 6.64
N ASP A 122 6.38 -15.98 6.47
CA ASP A 122 6.96 -16.80 5.40
C ASP A 122 6.69 -18.26 5.77
N SER A 123 5.49 -18.73 5.42
CA SER A 123 5.11 -20.10 5.71
C SER A 123 5.64 -20.96 4.59
N THR A 124 6.78 -21.61 4.86
CA THR A 124 7.41 -22.68 4.08
C THR A 124 6.48 -23.87 3.76
N VAL A 125 5.24 -23.83 4.23
CA VAL A 125 4.20 -24.87 4.08
C VAL A 125 3.51 -24.83 2.72
N LEU A 126 3.55 -23.70 1.98
CA LEU A 126 2.85 -23.55 0.70
C LEU A 126 3.79 -23.32 -0.49
N ASP A 127 5.07 -23.69 -0.38
CA ASP A 127 5.97 -23.71 -1.54
C ASP A 127 5.88 -25.08 -2.24
N PRO A 128 5.23 -25.20 -3.41
CA PRO A 128 5.16 -26.45 -4.15
C PRO A 128 6.51 -26.86 -4.78
N GLY A 129 7.59 -26.09 -4.59
CA GLY A 129 8.91 -26.31 -5.18
C GLY A 129 9.87 -27.23 -4.43
N LEU A 130 9.46 -27.86 -3.32
CA LEU A 130 10.31 -28.75 -2.52
C LEU A 130 9.68 -30.15 -2.34
N THR A 131 9.54 -30.88 -3.45
CA THR A 131 9.51 -32.36 -3.49
C THR A 131 9.84 -32.86 -4.89
#